data_AF-A0A4S2M3K5-F1
#
_entry.id   AF-A0A4S2M3K5-F1
#
_cell.length_a   1.000
_cell.length_b   1.000
_cell.length_c   1.000
_cell.angle_alpha   90.00
_cell.angle_beta   90.00
_cell.angle_gamma   90.00
#
_symmetry.space_group_name_H-M   'P 1'
#
loop_
_entity.id
_entity.type
_entity.pdbx_description
1 polymer ?
#
loop_
_entity_poly.entity_id
_entity_poly.type
_entity_poly.pdbx_seq_one_letter_code
_entity_poly.pdbx_strand_id
1 'polypeptide(L)'
;MQLSVYCEYGGPLPTGNLRQKYRSDFPVPLDQFFTSDKNWHGCHQMLQKPSKLDCARKCTLDVACRSIYYDDADGRCVHMMYADARLPSTVRSETAKWERYAKTSYVVS
;
A
#
# COMPACT_ATOMS: atom_id res chain seq x y z
N MET A 1 25.16 -3.63 9.68
CA MET A 1 24.38 -3.11 8.54
C MET A 1 23.16 -2.43 9.12
N GLN A 2 23.01 -1.11 8.96
CA GLN A 2 21.90 -0.35 9.56
C GLN A 2 20.74 -0.30 8.57
N LEU A 3 19.61 -0.91 8.92
CA LEU A 3 18.38 -0.86 8.14
C LEU A 3 17.71 0.49 8.38
N SER A 4 17.67 1.34 7.36
CA SER A 4 16.93 2.60 7.40
C SER A 4 15.48 2.33 6.98
N VAL A 5 14.55 2.39 7.94
CA VAL A 5 13.12 2.30 7.67
C VAL A 5 12.61 3.70 7.30
N TYR A 6 11.98 3.83 6.15
CA TYR A 6 11.45 5.10 5.66
C TYR A 6 9.93 5.00 5.53
N CYS A 7 9.23 5.87 6.25
CA CYS A 7 7.78 5.93 6.31
C CYS A 7 7.33 7.28 5.73
N GLU A 8 6.55 7.29 4.65
CA GLU A 8 6.06 8.55 4.07
C GLU A 8 4.84 9.06 4.84
N TYR A 9 3.91 8.16 5.21
CA TYR A 9 2.70 8.57 5.95
C TYR A 9 2.14 7.51 6.89
N GLY A 10 2.11 7.84 8.19
CA GLY A 10 1.66 6.95 9.27
C GLY A 10 0.55 7.51 10.17
N GLY A 11 -0.24 8.51 9.71
CA GLY A 11 -1.32 9.15 10.50
C GLY A 11 -2.30 8.21 11.23
N PRO A 12 -3.34 8.70 11.94
CA PRO A 12 -4.16 7.86 12.83
C PRO A 12 -4.62 6.53 12.23
N LEU A 13 -4.47 5.43 12.97
CA LEU A 13 -4.96 4.11 12.56
C LEU A 13 -6.48 4.07 12.79
N PRO A 14 -7.30 3.71 11.79
CA PRO A 14 -8.72 3.51 12.02
C PRO A 14 -8.92 2.20 12.81
N THR A 15 -9.17 2.31 14.12
CA THR A 15 -9.21 1.15 15.04
C THR A 15 -10.59 0.54 15.27
N GLY A 16 -11.64 0.99 14.58
CA GLY A 16 -13.00 0.47 14.84
C GLY A 16 -13.98 0.47 13.68
N ASN A 17 -13.90 1.42 12.73
CA ASN A 17 -14.82 1.47 11.60
C ASN A 17 -14.25 0.68 10.41
N LEU A 18 -14.94 -0.37 9.96
CA LEU A 18 -14.53 -1.13 8.76
C LEU A 18 -14.98 -0.46 7.45
N ARG A 19 -15.76 0.62 7.50
CA ARG A 19 -16.02 1.47 6.33
C ARG A 19 -14.76 2.27 6.02
N GLN A 20 -13.96 1.72 5.13
CA GLN A 20 -12.72 2.32 4.65
C GLN A 20 -12.91 2.85 3.24
N LYS A 21 -12.40 4.05 2.99
CA LYS A 21 -12.32 4.60 1.63
C LYS A 21 -10.89 4.43 1.13
N TYR A 22 -10.75 3.91 -0.08
CA TYR A 22 -9.46 3.74 -0.73
C TYR A 22 -9.28 4.84 -1.77
N ARG A 23 -8.16 5.59 -1.69
CA ARG A 23 -7.90 6.77 -2.51
C ARG A 23 -6.52 6.70 -3.16
N SER A 24 -6.44 6.95 -4.46
CA SER A 24 -5.16 6.98 -5.19
C SER A 24 -4.38 8.28 -4.99
N ASP A 25 -5.07 9.34 -4.57
CA ASP A 25 -4.58 10.72 -4.46
C ASP A 25 -4.28 11.18 -3.03
N PHE A 26 -4.42 10.29 -2.03
CA PHE A 26 -4.21 10.61 -0.62
C PHE A 26 -2.92 9.99 -0.06
N PRO A 27 -2.13 10.63 0.80
CA PRO A 27 -2.23 12.04 1.20
C PRO A 27 -1.86 12.98 0.04
N VAL A 28 -1.06 12.48 -0.90
CA VAL A 28 -0.74 13.08 -2.19
C VAL A 28 -0.70 11.98 -3.26
N PRO A 29 -0.92 12.32 -4.55
CA PRO A 29 -0.59 11.42 -5.65
C PRO A 29 0.90 11.05 -5.63
N LEU A 30 1.21 9.79 -5.95
CA LEU A 30 2.59 9.34 -6.15
C LEU A 30 2.85 9.16 -7.64
N ASP A 31 3.77 9.95 -8.19
CA ASP A 31 4.20 9.78 -9.60
C ASP A 31 5.21 8.63 -9.76
N GLN A 32 5.89 8.27 -8.67
CA GLN A 32 6.86 7.19 -8.62
C GLN A 32 6.46 6.18 -7.55
N PHE A 33 6.04 5.00 -7.98
CA PHE A 33 5.65 3.91 -7.09
C PHE A 33 6.81 3.13 -6.52
N PHE A 34 8.01 3.26 -7.09
CA PHE A 34 9.18 2.50 -6.70
C PHE A 34 10.27 3.42 -6.17
N THR A 35 10.97 2.96 -5.14
CA THR A 35 12.23 3.56 -4.73
C THR A 35 13.36 3.19 -5.69
N SER A 36 14.31 4.10 -5.89
CA SER A 36 15.56 3.87 -6.62
C SER A 36 16.64 3.23 -5.74
N ASP A 37 16.52 3.33 -4.42
CA ASP A 37 17.49 2.79 -3.47
C ASP A 37 17.22 1.31 -3.18
N LYS A 38 18.23 0.46 -3.40
CA LYS A 38 18.15 -0.99 -3.17
C LYS A 38 18.22 -1.37 -1.68
N ASN A 39 18.71 -0.47 -0.83
CA ASN A 39 18.77 -0.65 0.62
C ASN A 39 17.49 -0.16 1.32
N TRP A 40 16.51 0.29 0.54
CA TRP A 40 15.26 0.76 1.05
C TRP A 40 14.29 -0.40 1.26
N HIS A 41 13.87 -0.56 2.52
CA HIS A 41 12.96 -1.63 2.92
C HIS A 41 11.72 -1.03 3.57
N GLY A 42 10.65 -0.89 2.80
CA GLY A 42 9.32 -0.66 3.35
C GLY A 42 8.75 -1.92 3.98
N CYS A 43 7.99 -1.77 5.06
CA CYS A 43 7.22 -2.87 5.64
C CYS A 43 6.07 -3.21 4.69
N HIS A 44 6.20 -4.30 3.94
CA HIS A 44 5.22 -4.70 2.95
C HIS A 44 4.92 -6.20 3.04
N GLN A 45 3.71 -6.56 2.65
CA GLN A 45 3.27 -7.95 2.56
C GLN A 45 2.67 -8.21 1.18
N MET A 46 3.20 -9.21 0.48
CA MET A 46 2.68 -9.60 -0.82
C MET A 46 1.61 -10.68 -0.67
N LEU A 47 0.49 -10.50 -1.37
CA LEU A 47 -0.57 -11.48 -1.51
C LEU A 47 -0.60 -12.00 -2.94
N GLN A 48 -0.55 -13.32 -3.08
CA GLN A 48 -0.56 -13.99 -4.38
C GLN A 48 -2.00 -14.15 -4.89
N LYS A 49 -2.27 -13.63 -6.08
CA LYS A 49 -3.51 -13.80 -6.85
C LYS A 49 -4.84 -13.41 -6.15
N PRO A 50 -4.92 -12.40 -5.25
CA PRO A 50 -6.22 -11.91 -4.82
C PRO A 50 -6.88 -11.11 -5.95
N SER A 51 -8.21 -11.07 -5.98
CA SER A 51 -8.90 -10.01 -6.71
C SER A 51 -8.56 -8.64 -6.09
N LYS A 52 -8.71 -7.55 -6.85
CA LYS A 52 -8.52 -6.17 -6.33
C LYS A 52 -9.39 -5.89 -5.10
N LEU A 53 -10.62 -6.41 -5.10
CA LEU A 53 -11.54 -6.27 -3.97
C LEU A 53 -11.08 -7.08 -2.75
N ASP A 54 -10.58 -8.31 -2.94
CA ASP A 54 -10.04 -9.11 -1.84
C ASP A 54 -8.75 -8.51 -1.26
N CYS A 55 -7.91 -7.92 -2.12
CA CYS A 55 -6.73 -7.16 -1.71
C CYS A 55 -7.12 -6.03 -0.75
N ALA A 56 -8.11 -5.20 -1.13
CA ALA A 56 -8.62 -4.11 -0.30
C ALA A 56 -9.32 -4.61 0.97
N ARG A 57 -10.14 -5.67 0.87
CA ARG A 57 -10.86 -6.27 2.01
C ARG A 57 -9.88 -6.78 3.07
N LYS A 58 -8.85 -7.52 2.67
CA LYS A 58 -7.83 -8.02 3.61
C LYS A 58 -7.07 -6.88 4.28
N CYS A 59 -6.70 -5.84 3.52
CA CYS A 59 -6.10 -4.63 4.09
C CYS A 59 -7.04 -3.87 5.03
N THR A 60 -8.35 -3.92 4.80
CA THR A 60 -9.34 -3.29 5.69
C THR A 60 -9.35 -3.98 7.05
N LEU A 61 -9.33 -5.31 7.06
CA LEU A 61 -9.34 -6.16 8.26
C LEU A 61 -8.04 -6.08 9.06
N ASP A 62 -6.93 -5.73 8.41
CA ASP A 62 -5.65 -5.51 9.08
C ASP A 62 -5.49 -4.04 9.47
N VAL A 63 -5.43 -3.78 10.78
CA VAL A 63 -5.23 -2.42 11.33
C VAL A 63 -3.86 -1.83 10.98
N ALA A 64 -2.85 -2.68 10.74
CA ALA A 64 -1.52 -2.24 10.33
C ALA A 64 -1.48 -1.87 8.85
N CYS A 65 -2.36 -2.40 7.99
CA CYS A 65 -2.34 -2.05 6.57
C CYS A 65 -2.79 -0.60 6.34
N ARG A 66 -1.95 0.17 5.63
CA ARG A 66 -2.13 1.61 5.35
C ARG A 66 -2.44 1.91 3.90
N SER A 67 -1.95 1.09 2.98
CA SER A 67 -2.24 1.22 1.56
C SER A 67 -2.06 -0.11 0.85
N ILE A 68 -2.62 -0.19 -0.34
CA ILE A 68 -2.42 -1.31 -1.24
C ILE A 68 -1.81 -0.82 -2.55
N TYR A 69 -0.91 -1.62 -3.09
CA TYR A 69 -0.52 -1.59 -4.49
C TYR A 69 -1.13 -2.81 -5.17
N TYR A 70 -1.77 -2.60 -6.30
CA TYR A 70 -2.38 -3.67 -7.07
C TYR A 70 -1.92 -3.60 -8.52
N ASP A 71 -1.53 -4.75 -9.06
CA ASP A 71 -1.17 -4.93 -10.45
C ASP A 71 -2.25 -5.76 -11.14
N ASP A 72 -3.01 -5.12 -12.01
CA ASP A 72 -4.15 -5.74 -12.70
C ASP A 72 -3.71 -6.77 -13.74
N ALA A 73 -2.48 -6.68 -14.25
CA ALA A 73 -1.96 -7.61 -15.25
C ALA A 73 -1.68 -9.00 -14.66
N ASP A 74 -1.02 -9.05 -13.50
CA ASP A 74 -0.59 -10.30 -12.87
C ASP A 74 -1.47 -10.71 -11.68
N GLY A 75 -2.46 -9.88 -11.30
CA GLY A 75 -3.27 -10.10 -10.09
C GLY A 75 -2.43 -10.06 -8.81
N ARG A 76 -1.38 -9.23 -8.77
CA ARG A 76 -0.51 -9.10 -7.61
C ARG A 76 -0.98 -7.98 -6.71
N CYS A 77 -1.00 -8.25 -5.42
CA CYS A 77 -1.37 -7.30 -4.39
C CYS A 77 -0.23 -7.17 -3.39
N VAL A 78 0.12 -5.94 -3.05
CA VAL A 78 1.08 -5.64 -2.00
C VAL A 78 0.41 -4.71 -0.99
N HIS A 79 0.36 -5.14 0.26
CA HIS A 79 -0.06 -4.31 1.37
C HIS A 79 1.15 -3.57 1.92
N MET A 80 1.02 -2.25 2.12
CA MET A 80 1.98 -1.48 2.89
C MET A 80 1.53 -1.39 4.34
N MET A 81 2.41 -1.77 5.25
CA MET A 81 2.12 -1.96 6.66
C MET A 81 2.71 -0.80 7.47
N TYR A 82 1.98 -0.37 8.50
CA TYR A 82 2.29 0.67 9.49
C TYR A 82 2.42 2.10 8.94
N ALA A 83 3.03 2.25 7.76
CA ALA A 83 3.05 3.48 6.99
C ALA A 83 2.73 3.19 5.52
N ASP A 84 2.10 4.15 4.88
CA ASP A 84 2.12 4.21 3.42
C ASP A 84 3.51 4.64 2.95
N ALA A 85 3.99 3.98 1.90
CA ALA A 85 5.32 4.16 1.34
C ALA A 85 5.41 3.52 -0.05
N ARG A 86 6.45 3.88 -0.80
CA ARG A 86 6.78 3.30 -2.12
C ARG A 86 7.05 1.79 -2.05
N LEU A 87 7.03 1.10 -3.17
CA LEU A 87 7.45 -0.30 -3.27
C LEU A 87 8.97 -0.39 -3.39
N PRO A 88 9.60 -1.46 -2.86
CA PRO A 88 10.99 -1.75 -3.15
C PRO A 88 11.14 -2.11 -4.64
N SER A 89 12.30 -1.77 -5.21
CA SER A 89 12.60 -2.03 -6.62
C SER A 89 12.56 -3.52 -6.99
N THR A 90 12.71 -4.42 -6.01
CA THR A 90 12.63 -5.88 -6.18
C THR A 90 11.25 -6.39 -6.55
N VAL A 91 10.19 -5.62 -6.28
CA VAL A 91 8.79 -5.97 -6.63
C VAL A 91 8.42 -5.49 -8.03
N ARG A 92 9.22 -4.58 -8.60
CA ARG A 92 8.97 -3.99 -9.91
C ARG A 92 8.88 -5.07 -10.98
N SER A 93 7.90 -4.91 -11.84
CA SER A 93 7.76 -5.68 -13.08
C SER A 93 7.57 -4.69 -14.22
N GLU A 94 8.17 -4.99 -15.37
CA GLU A 94 8.12 -4.14 -16.57
C GLU A 94 6.74 -4.18 -17.25
N THR A 95 6.00 -5.28 -17.08
CA THR A 95 4.67 -5.47 -17.67
C THR A 95 3.53 -4.99 -16.76
N ALA A 96 3.85 -4.76 -15.48
CA ALA A 96 2.86 -4.47 -14.46
C ALA A 96 2.29 -3.06 -14.55
N LYS A 97 0.98 -2.97 -14.42
CA LYS A 97 0.25 -1.69 -14.36
C LYS A 97 -0.16 -1.44 -12.92
N TRP A 98 0.82 -1.04 -12.12
CA TRP A 98 0.62 -0.79 -10.71
C TRP A 98 -0.33 0.39 -10.50
N GLU A 99 -1.28 0.20 -9.60
CA GLU A 99 -2.10 1.26 -9.03
C GLU A 99 -1.97 1.22 -7.52
N ARG A 100 -1.92 2.39 -6.89
CA ARG A 100 -1.82 2.52 -5.44
C ARG A 100 -3.07 3.15 -4.86
N TYR A 101 -3.55 2.60 -3.76
CA TYR A 101 -4.70 3.11 -3.02
C TYR A 101 -4.41 3.18 -1.52
N ALA A 102 -4.44 4.39 -0.98
CA ALA A 102 -4.32 4.66 0.45
C ALA A 102 -5.62 4.30 1.18
N LYS A 103 -5.52 3.62 2.32
CA LYS A 103 -6.62 3.41 3.26
C LYS A 103 -6.89 4.71 4.01
N THR A 104 -8.09 5.24 3.86
CA THR A 104 -8.52 6.49 4.50
C THR A 104 -9.79 6.25 5.32
N SER A 105 -9.92 6.98 6.42
CA SER A 105 -11.15 6.97 7.22
C SER A 105 -12.30 7.53 6.39
N TYR A 106 -13.45 6.87 6.43
CA TYR A 106 -14.69 7.44 5.91
C TYR A 106 -15.12 8.57 6.85
N VAL A 107 -14.93 9.83 6.44
CA VAL A 107 -15.46 10.98 7.18
C VAL A 107 -16.96 11.02 6.90
N VAL A 108 -17.77 10.70 7.91
CA VAL A 108 -19.21 10.99 7.87
C VAL A 108 -19.31 12.50 8.09
N SER A 109 -19.61 13.22 7.01
CA SER A 109 -19.98 14.64 7.06
C SER A 109 -21.26 14.85 7.83
#